data_AF-A0A2K8YSL0-F1
#
_entry.id   AF-A0A2K8YSL0-F1
#
_cell.length_a   1.000
_cell.length_b   1.000
_cell.length_c   1.000
_cell.angle_alpha   90.00
_cell.angle_beta   90.00
_cell.angle_gamma   90.00
#
_symmetry.space_group_name_H-M   'P 1'
#
loop_
_entity.id
_entity.type
_entity.pdbx_description
1 polymer ?
#
loop_
_entity_poly.entity_id
_entity_poly.type
_entity_poly.pdbx_seq_one_letter_code
_entity_poly.pdbx_strand_id
1 'polypeptide(L)'
;MLKRSIYLLVLLAMMACEPFDLTKKTFPTCAKPSAGIGYTVGLLDVTFFLDNPQGDIGVVGWDAGDGKGKSRVGSRVTYTYDKAGTYTVTLVLANSCDDNFTTTKQITVQN
;
A
#
# COMPACT_ATOMS: atom_id res chain seq x y z
N MET A 1 -22.54 20.01 -62.72
CA MET A 1 -21.28 19.42 -62.22
C MET A 1 -21.03 19.63 -60.71
N LEU A 2 -22.02 20.05 -59.92
CA LEU A 2 -21.83 20.46 -58.51
C LEU A 2 -22.52 19.53 -57.49
N LYS A 3 -22.69 18.24 -57.80
CA LYS A 3 -23.27 17.24 -56.87
C LYS A 3 -22.38 16.05 -56.58
N ARG A 4 -21.31 15.81 -57.35
CA ARG A 4 -20.36 14.70 -57.10
C ARG A 4 -19.18 15.10 -56.20
N SER A 5 -18.84 16.39 -56.16
CA SER A 5 -17.64 16.85 -55.43
C SER A 5 -17.86 17.10 -53.93
N ILE A 6 -19.12 17.26 -53.48
CA ILE A 6 -19.46 17.37 -52.05
C ILE A 6 -19.45 15.99 -51.38
N TYR A 7 -19.88 14.94 -52.08
CA TYR A 7 -19.84 13.57 -51.54
C TYR A 7 -18.40 13.10 -51.27
N LEU A 8 -17.43 13.49 -52.12
CA LEU A 8 -16.03 13.13 -51.91
C LEU A 8 -15.39 13.83 -50.70
N LEU A 9 -15.85 15.03 -50.32
CA LEU A 9 -15.37 15.75 -49.14
C LEU A 9 -16.09 15.35 -47.84
N VAL A 10 -17.34 14.90 -47.91
CA VAL A 10 -18.10 14.45 -46.72
C VAL A 10 -17.70 13.02 -46.28
N LEU A 11 -17.20 12.19 -47.19
CA LEU A 11 -16.73 10.83 -46.88
C LEU A 11 -15.40 10.78 -46.12
N LEU A 12 -14.58 11.84 -46.17
CA LEU A 12 -13.27 11.87 -45.51
C LEU A 12 -13.32 12.40 -44.06
N ALA A 13 -14.43 13.02 -43.65
CA ALA A 13 -14.57 13.64 -42.32
C ALA A 13 -15.15 12.71 -41.24
N MET A 14 -15.59 11.48 -41.59
CA MET A 14 -16.22 10.56 -40.65
C MET A 14 -15.27 9.56 -39.97
N MET A 15 -13.96 9.61 -40.24
CA MET A 15 -13.00 8.61 -39.69
C MET A 15 -12.15 9.11 -38.52
N ALA A 16 -12.28 10.37 -38.09
CA ALA A 16 -11.50 10.88 -36.96
C ALA A 16 -12.23 10.79 -35.60
N CYS A 17 -13.26 9.96 -35.50
CA CYS A 17 -13.80 9.55 -34.21
C CYS A 17 -13.38 8.10 -33.99
N GLU A 18 -12.09 7.86 -33.74
CA GLU A 18 -11.71 6.60 -33.10
C GLU A 18 -12.47 6.57 -31.77
N PRO A 19 -13.36 5.59 -31.55
CA PRO A 19 -14.05 5.50 -30.28
C PRO A 19 -12.98 5.42 -29.20
N PHE A 20 -13.11 6.21 -28.14
CA PHE A 20 -12.27 6.07 -26.95
C PHE A 20 -12.32 4.61 -26.54
N ASP A 21 -11.26 3.88 -26.87
CA ASP A 21 -11.18 2.44 -26.64
C ASP A 21 -10.86 2.23 -25.17
N LEU A 22 -11.89 2.34 -24.34
CA LEU A 22 -11.82 2.12 -22.90
C LEU A 22 -11.32 0.71 -22.56
N THR A 23 -11.34 -0.22 -23.52
CA THR A 23 -10.83 -1.58 -23.35
C THR A 23 -9.30 -1.66 -23.34
N LYS A 24 -8.61 -0.61 -23.82
CA LYS A 24 -7.14 -0.49 -23.78
C LYS A 24 -6.60 0.22 -22.53
N LYS A 25 -7.47 0.63 -21.60
CA LYS A 25 -7.03 1.23 -20.34
C LYS A 25 -6.65 0.11 -19.37
N THR A 26 -5.43 -0.38 -19.46
CA THR A 26 -4.82 -1.21 -18.43
C THR A 26 -4.62 -0.37 -17.17
N PHE A 27 -5.48 -0.58 -16.19
CA PHE A 27 -5.25 -0.08 -14.84
C PHE A 27 -4.16 -0.93 -14.19
N PRO A 28 -3.19 -0.32 -13.47
CA PRO A 28 -2.24 -1.10 -12.68
C PRO A 28 -3.01 -2.01 -11.73
N THR A 29 -2.84 -3.32 -11.87
CA THR A 29 -3.34 -4.28 -10.90
C THR A 29 -2.31 -4.38 -9.79
N CYS A 30 -2.67 -3.99 -8.57
CA CYS A 30 -1.76 -4.17 -7.44
C CYS A 30 -1.70 -5.63 -6.99
N ALA A 31 -0.52 -6.06 -6.53
CA ALA A 31 -0.34 -7.26 -5.73
C ALA A 31 -0.65 -6.95 -4.27
N LYS A 32 -1.51 -7.76 -3.63
CA LYS A 32 -1.88 -7.59 -2.22
C LYS A 32 -0.64 -7.59 -1.31
N PRO A 33 -0.45 -6.60 -0.43
CA PRO A 33 0.69 -6.54 0.48
C PRO A 33 0.65 -7.67 1.51
N SER A 34 1.82 -8.16 1.89
CA SER A 34 1.99 -8.99 3.09
C SER A 34 3.40 -8.87 3.67
N ALA A 35 3.52 -8.99 4.99
CA ALA A 35 4.81 -9.08 5.67
C ALA A 35 4.61 -9.68 7.07
N GLY A 36 5.67 -10.25 7.63
CA GLY A 36 5.78 -10.54 9.05
C GLY A 36 6.27 -9.32 9.86
N ILE A 37 6.20 -9.45 11.17
CA ILE A 37 6.77 -8.47 12.12
C ILE A 37 8.16 -8.92 12.54
N GLY A 38 9.18 -8.21 12.07
CA GLY A 38 10.55 -8.26 12.56
C GLY A 38 10.77 -7.25 13.68
N TYR A 39 11.59 -7.59 14.69
CA TYR A 39 11.92 -6.67 15.77
C TYR A 39 13.30 -6.93 16.38
N THR A 40 13.91 -5.89 16.95
CA THR A 40 15.11 -5.97 17.81
C THR A 40 14.86 -5.22 19.10
N VAL A 41 15.24 -5.80 20.23
CA VAL A 41 15.06 -5.21 21.57
C VAL A 41 16.40 -4.68 22.07
N GLY A 42 16.44 -3.39 22.43
CA GLY A 42 17.54 -2.73 23.12
C GLY A 42 17.01 -2.08 24.40
N LEU A 43 16.93 -2.86 25.48
CA LEU A 43 16.23 -2.47 26.71
C LEU A 43 14.75 -2.14 26.41
N LEU A 44 14.31 -0.94 26.82
CA LEU A 44 12.98 -0.42 26.57
C LEU A 44 12.78 0.10 25.14
N ASP A 45 13.85 0.24 24.35
CA ASP A 45 13.77 0.65 22.95
C ASP A 45 13.63 -0.57 22.04
N VAL A 46 12.53 -0.64 21.30
CA VAL A 46 12.28 -1.69 20.32
C VAL A 46 12.25 -1.10 18.92
N THR A 47 13.03 -1.68 18.01
CA THR A 47 12.99 -1.34 16.60
C THR A 47 12.19 -2.39 15.84
N PHE A 48 11.10 -1.97 15.20
CA PHE A 48 10.27 -2.79 14.33
C PHE A 48 10.67 -2.63 12.87
N PHE A 49 10.54 -3.70 12.10
CA PHE A 49 10.76 -3.70 10.66
C PHE A 49 9.93 -4.79 9.97
N LEU A 50 9.74 -4.66 8.65
CA LEU A 50 9.04 -5.66 7.85
C LEU A 50 9.91 -6.92 7.68
N ASP A 51 9.37 -8.08 8.07
CA ASP A 51 9.99 -9.38 7.83
C ASP A 51 9.39 -10.01 6.57
N ASN A 52 10.22 -10.37 5.59
CA ASN A 52 9.81 -10.93 4.30
C ASN A 52 8.64 -10.16 3.62
N PRO A 53 8.79 -8.86 3.31
CA PRO A 53 7.73 -8.08 2.64
C PRO A 53 7.48 -8.58 1.20
N GLN A 54 6.21 -8.71 0.83
CA GLN A 54 5.73 -9.16 -0.48
C GLN A 54 4.57 -8.28 -0.96
N GLY A 55 4.35 -8.24 -2.28
CA GLY A 55 3.31 -7.44 -2.91
C GLY A 55 3.63 -5.94 -2.96
N ASP A 56 2.64 -5.14 -3.34
CA ASP A 56 2.78 -3.68 -3.41
C ASP A 56 2.47 -3.08 -2.04
N ILE A 57 3.45 -2.41 -1.42
CA ILE A 57 3.31 -1.79 -0.10
C ILE A 57 3.41 -0.28 -0.27
N GLY A 58 2.32 0.44 0.02
CA GLY A 58 2.27 1.90 -0.01
C GLY A 58 2.42 2.51 1.38
N VAL A 59 1.61 2.05 2.34
CA VAL A 59 1.57 2.53 3.72
C VAL A 59 1.98 1.40 4.67
N VAL A 60 2.79 1.74 5.67
CA VAL A 60 3.20 0.83 6.74
C VAL A 60 2.89 1.49 8.07
N GLY A 61 1.93 0.94 8.81
CA GLY A 61 1.51 1.41 10.12
C GLY A 61 1.80 0.39 11.22
N TRP A 62 2.24 0.87 12.38
CA TRP A 62 2.56 0.07 13.55
C TRP A 62 1.79 0.57 14.76
N ASP A 63 1.20 -0.36 15.51
CA ASP A 63 0.74 -0.16 16.89
C ASP A 63 1.61 -1.01 17.82
N ALA A 64 2.27 -0.34 18.78
CA ALA A 64 3.17 -0.96 19.75
C ALA A 64 2.44 -1.83 20.79
N GLY A 65 1.11 -1.72 20.91
CA GLY A 65 0.30 -2.55 21.79
C GLY A 65 0.35 -2.16 23.27
N ASP A 66 0.84 -0.97 23.60
CA ASP A 66 0.93 -0.46 24.98
C ASP A 66 -0.29 0.36 25.42
N GLY A 67 -1.30 0.47 24.55
CA GLY A 67 -2.55 1.19 24.83
C GLY A 67 -2.43 2.72 24.80
N LYS A 68 -1.26 3.29 24.45
CA LYS A 68 -1.09 4.75 24.41
C LYS A 68 -1.56 5.41 23.12
N GLY A 69 -1.99 4.62 22.13
CA GLY A 69 -2.44 5.13 20.82
C GLY A 69 -1.34 5.80 20.00
N LYS A 70 -0.06 5.55 20.33
CA LYS A 70 1.09 6.13 19.63
C LYS A 70 1.48 5.27 18.44
N SER A 71 0.75 5.39 17.33
CA SER A 71 1.12 4.70 16.09
C SER A 71 2.45 5.21 15.51
N ARG A 72 3.14 4.36 14.75
CA ARG A 72 4.33 4.72 13.97
C ARG A 72 4.12 4.36 12.51
N VAL A 73 4.77 5.12 11.62
CA VAL A 73 4.68 4.90 10.18
C VAL A 73 6.09 4.73 9.61
N GLY A 74 6.25 3.76 8.72
CA GLY A 74 7.52 3.48 8.03
C GLY A 74 7.91 2.01 8.04
N SER A 75 8.77 1.61 7.10
CA SER A 75 9.25 0.22 6.96
C SER A 75 10.20 -0.22 8.09
N ARG A 76 10.78 0.75 8.81
CA ARG A 76 11.59 0.56 10.02
C ARG A 76 11.33 1.71 10.98
N VAL A 77 10.93 1.41 12.21
CA VAL A 77 10.57 2.41 13.23
C VAL A 77 11.07 1.99 14.60
N THR A 78 11.42 2.96 15.44
CA THR A 78 11.78 2.71 16.85
C THR A 78 10.68 3.22 17.78
N TYR A 79 10.37 2.43 18.80
CA TYR A 79 9.40 2.73 19.85
C TYR A 79 9.98 2.44 21.23
N THR A 80 9.89 3.40 22.13
CA THR A 80 10.31 3.26 23.53
C THR A 80 9.11 2.91 24.39
N TYR A 81 9.17 1.76 25.07
CA TYR A 81 8.19 1.35 26.06
C TYR A 81 8.52 1.96 27.44
N ASP A 82 7.50 2.24 28.25
CA ASP A 82 7.73 2.76 29.60
C ASP A 82 8.17 1.69 30.60
N LYS A 83 7.79 0.43 30.34
CA LYS A 83 7.95 -0.69 31.26
C LYS A 83 8.32 -1.94 30.49
N ALA A 84 9.07 -2.83 31.13
CA ALA A 84 9.23 -4.20 30.67
C ALA A 84 7.88 -4.93 30.74
N GLY A 85 7.64 -5.85 29.81
CA GLY A 85 6.38 -6.57 29.70
C GLY A 85 6.21 -7.26 28.35
N THR A 86 5.12 -7.99 28.22
CA THR A 86 4.70 -8.60 26.97
C THR A 86 3.67 -7.72 26.27
N TYR A 87 3.92 -7.39 25.01
CA TYR A 87 3.06 -6.51 24.22
C TYR A 87 2.62 -7.20 22.93
N THR A 88 1.36 -6.99 22.54
CA THR A 88 0.82 -7.47 21.26
C THR A 88 0.93 -6.34 20.24
N VAL A 89 1.94 -6.43 19.38
CA VAL A 89 2.21 -5.43 18.34
C VAL A 89 1.35 -5.74 17.12
N THR A 90 0.79 -4.70 16.51
CA THR A 90 0.00 -4.81 15.28
C THR A 90 0.70 -4.08 14.13
N LEU A 91 0.83 -4.77 13.00
CA LEU A 91 1.30 -4.20 11.73
C LEU A 91 0.11 -4.10 10.77
N VAL A 92 -0.04 -2.93 10.15
CA VAL A 92 -1.01 -2.67 9.09
C VAL A 92 -0.26 -2.22 7.84
N LEU A 93 -0.50 -2.91 6.73
CA LEU A 93 -0.03 -2.54 5.41
C LEU A 93 -1.21 -2.15 4.54
N ALA A 94 -1.04 -1.12 3.71
CA ALA A 94 -1.99 -0.78 2.67
C ALA A 94 -1.28 -0.42 1.37
N ASN A 95 -1.96 -0.56 0.23
CA ASN A 95 -1.45 -0.15 -1.07
C ASN A 95 -2.36 0.90 -1.74
N SER A 96 -1.99 1.37 -2.92
CA SER A 96 -2.77 2.37 -3.67
C SER A 96 -4.04 1.83 -4.32
N CYS A 97 -4.26 0.51 -4.27
CA CYS A 97 -5.45 -0.16 -4.77
C CYS A 97 -6.44 -0.51 -3.64
N ASP A 98 -6.31 0.12 -2.47
CA ASP A 98 -7.13 -0.13 -1.28
C ASP A 98 -7.04 -1.57 -0.72
N ASP A 99 -6.00 -2.33 -1.10
CA ASP A 99 -5.74 -3.61 -0.45
C ASP A 99 -5.10 -3.39 0.92
N ASN A 100 -5.62 -4.13 1.90
CA ASN A 100 -5.18 -4.05 3.29
C ASN A 100 -4.63 -5.40 3.76
N PHE A 101 -3.61 -5.34 4.61
CA PHE A 101 -3.09 -6.50 5.32
C PHE A 101 -2.78 -6.14 6.77
N THR A 102 -3.24 -6.98 7.70
CA THR A 102 -3.02 -6.80 9.12
C THR A 102 -2.47 -8.07 9.72
N THR A 103 -1.43 -7.96 10.54
CA THR A 103 -0.87 -9.07 11.31
C THR A 103 -0.48 -8.62 12.71
N THR A 104 -0.42 -9.56 13.65
CA THR A 104 -0.05 -9.30 15.04
C THR A 104 1.07 -10.21 15.49
N LYS A 105 1.87 -9.75 16.46
CA LYS A 105 2.93 -10.53 17.08
C LYS A 105 3.11 -10.15 18.54
N GLN A 106 3.22 -11.14 19.41
CA GLN A 106 3.63 -10.92 20.79
C GLN A 106 5.15 -10.74 20.87
N ILE A 107 5.58 -9.70 21.58
CA ILE A 107 6.99 -9.44 21.88
C ILE A 107 7.18 -9.31 23.38
N THR A 108 8.39 -9.61 23.85
CA THR A 108 8.78 -9.41 25.25
C THR A 108 9.82 -8.29 25.30
N VAL A 109 9.50 -7.22 26.04
CA VAL A 109 10.38 -6.08 26.30
C VAL A 109 10.97 -6.25 27.70
N GLN A 110 12.28 -6.08 27.81
CA GLN A 110 13.03 -6.28 29.06
C GLN A 110 13.98 -5.11 29.25
N ASN A 111 14.37 -4.84 30.50
CA ASN A 111 15.37 -3.84 30.85
C ASN A 111 16.67 -4.51 31.29
#